data_AF-R9HI95-F1
#
_entry.id   AF-R9HI95-F1
#
_cell.length_a   1.000
_cell.length_b   1.000
_cell.length_c   1.000
_cell.angle_alpha   90.00
_cell.angle_beta   90.00
_cell.angle_gamma   90.00
#
_symmetry.space_group_name_H-M   'P 1'
#
loop_
_entity.id
_entity.type
_entity.pdbx_description
1 polymer ?
#
loop_
_entity_poly.entity_id
_entity_poly.type
_entity_poly.pdbx_seq_one_letter_code
_entity_poly.pdbx_strand_id
1 'polypeptide(L)'
;MQWRIRIYLYEYCLEEYDKEWKTLMKGNQVSYTELPVGDYMFRVRAASNPAAIKAVRVVVAGNTPFIRWIVVLSVVVCCILIYFYSGLLGKYRTMKEYINKKTESSEENRKEKYQKSRMEEKTAMLIIGKLNECMEKDRLYLNPDLKLQDVAKVVKCNTGELSQVLNMFMNIGFTDYVNKYRIDEFIKRIQDKSASRYTLVSLSEQCGFSSRTSFFRSFKKFKGMSPAEYIKEHGIFIE
;
A
#
# COMPACT_ATOMS: atom_id res chain seq x y z
N MET A 1 -68.91 -84.71 -46.92
CA MET A 1 -67.94 -83.59 -46.82
C MET A 1 -67.90 -83.11 -45.38
N GLN A 2 -66.93 -83.59 -44.58
CA GLN A 2 -66.68 -83.09 -43.23
C GLN A 2 -65.52 -82.10 -43.29
N TRP A 3 -65.82 -80.81 -43.17
CA TRP A 3 -64.80 -79.78 -43.01
C TRP A 3 -64.29 -79.84 -41.56
N ARG A 4 -63.11 -80.47 -41.36
CA ARG A 4 -62.37 -80.38 -40.10
C ARG A 4 -61.83 -78.96 -39.95
N ILE A 5 -62.43 -78.20 -39.04
CA ILE A 5 -61.85 -76.94 -38.54
C ILE A 5 -60.52 -77.31 -37.87
N ARG A 6 -59.39 -77.05 -38.55
CA ARG A 6 -58.07 -77.17 -37.95
C ARG A 6 -57.87 -75.99 -37.00
N ILE A 7 -58.08 -76.23 -35.71
CA ILE A 7 -57.65 -75.31 -34.66
C ILE A 7 -56.12 -75.35 -34.66
N TYR A 8 -55.48 -74.31 -35.18
CA TYR A 8 -54.03 -74.17 -35.10
C TYR A 8 -53.66 -73.77 -33.66
N LEU A 9 -53.24 -74.74 -32.86
CA LEU A 9 -52.64 -74.51 -31.56
C LEU A 9 -51.18 -74.06 -31.76
N TYR A 10 -50.80 -72.96 -31.13
CA TYR A 10 -49.43 -72.45 -31.14
C TYR A 10 -48.81 -72.65 -29.76
N GLU A 11 -47.52 -72.95 -29.74
CA GLU A 11 -46.72 -73.00 -28.52
C GLU A 11 -45.70 -71.86 -28.53
N TYR A 12 -45.44 -71.29 -27.37
CA TYR A 12 -44.48 -70.22 -27.20
C TYR A 12 -43.62 -70.42 -25.95
N CYS A 13 -42.42 -69.86 -25.95
CA CYS A 13 -41.59 -69.72 -24.76
C CYS A 13 -40.73 -68.46 -24.88
N LEU A 14 -40.45 -67.84 -23.74
CA LEU A 14 -39.42 -66.83 -23.62
C LEU A 14 -38.16 -67.52 -23.08
N GLU A 15 -37.13 -67.65 -23.91
CA GLU A 15 -35.88 -68.31 -23.50
C GLU A 15 -35.26 -67.61 -22.28
N GLU A 16 -34.62 -68.40 -21.41
CA GLU A 16 -34.05 -67.98 -20.11
C GLU A 16 -35.06 -67.56 -19.03
N TYR A 17 -36.34 -67.36 -19.37
CA TYR A 17 -37.41 -67.05 -18.41
C TYR A 17 -38.39 -68.23 -18.20
N ASP A 18 -38.86 -68.84 -19.29
CA ASP A 18 -39.74 -70.00 -19.24
C ASP A 18 -38.93 -71.32 -19.23
N LYS A 19 -39.29 -72.24 -18.33
CA LYS A 19 -38.67 -73.58 -18.26
C LYS A 19 -39.23 -74.56 -19.31
N GLU A 20 -40.45 -74.33 -19.78
CA GLU A 20 -41.17 -75.23 -20.70
C GLU A 20 -41.99 -74.43 -21.73
N TRP A 21 -42.35 -75.07 -22.84
CA TRP A 21 -43.21 -74.49 -23.88
C TRP A 21 -44.65 -74.39 -23.38
N LYS A 22 -45.27 -73.21 -23.57
CA LYS A 22 -46.65 -72.93 -23.16
C LYS A 22 -47.58 -72.95 -24.38
N THR A 23 -48.74 -73.56 -24.26
CA THR A 23 -49.75 -73.65 -25.34
C THR A 23 -50.72 -72.46 -25.31
N LEU A 24 -50.95 -71.83 -26.46
CA LEU A 24 -51.89 -70.74 -26.63
C LEU A 24 -53.31 -71.28 -26.84
N MET A 25 -54.16 -71.20 -25.80
CA MET A 25 -55.52 -71.78 -25.83
C MET A 25 -56.59 -70.87 -26.46
N LYS A 26 -56.45 -69.54 -26.40
CA LYS A 26 -57.43 -68.58 -26.96
C LYS A 26 -56.77 -67.25 -27.32
N GLY A 27 -57.07 -66.73 -28.51
CA GLY A 27 -56.55 -65.45 -29.00
C GLY A 27 -55.18 -65.57 -29.70
N ASN A 28 -54.53 -64.42 -29.95
CA ASN A 28 -53.25 -64.30 -30.66
C ASN A 28 -52.21 -63.47 -29.89
N GLN A 29 -52.37 -63.34 -28.56
CA GLN A 29 -51.53 -62.49 -27.71
C GLN A 29 -51.05 -63.24 -26.46
N VAL A 30 -49.82 -62.93 -26.04
CA VAL A 30 -49.19 -63.38 -24.78
C VAL A 30 -48.61 -62.15 -24.10
N SER A 31 -48.67 -62.10 -22.77
CA SER A 31 -48.15 -61.00 -21.96
C SER A 31 -47.19 -61.53 -20.90
N TYR A 32 -46.01 -60.91 -20.79
CA TYR A 32 -45.05 -61.10 -19.70
C TYR A 32 -44.94 -59.79 -18.92
N THR A 33 -45.02 -59.87 -17.60
CA THR A 33 -44.87 -58.73 -16.68
C THR A 33 -43.64 -58.95 -15.81
N GLU A 34 -43.05 -57.87 -15.32
CA GLU A 34 -41.94 -57.91 -14.35
C GLU A 34 -40.67 -58.65 -14.84
N LEU A 35 -40.40 -58.62 -16.15
CA LEU A 35 -39.17 -59.18 -16.70
C LEU A 35 -37.94 -58.40 -16.19
N PRO A 36 -36.93 -59.08 -15.62
CA PRO A 36 -35.65 -58.46 -15.29
C PRO A 36 -34.96 -57.86 -16.52
N VAL A 37 -34.05 -56.91 -16.28
CA VAL A 37 -33.21 -56.33 -17.34
C VAL A 37 -32.36 -57.44 -17.97
N GLY A 38 -32.49 -57.64 -19.28
CA GLY A 38 -31.88 -58.78 -19.96
C GLY A 38 -32.23 -58.84 -21.45
N ASP A 39 -31.61 -59.79 -22.13
CA ASP A 39 -31.83 -60.09 -23.54
C ASP A 39 -32.56 -61.43 -23.65
N TYR A 40 -33.80 -61.40 -24.10
CA TYR A 40 -34.65 -62.58 -24.17
C TYR A 40 -34.94 -62.92 -25.62
N MET A 41 -35.09 -64.21 -25.91
CA MET A 41 -35.52 -64.69 -27.21
C MET A 41 -36.92 -65.29 -27.08
N PHE A 42 -37.91 -64.58 -27.63
CA PHE A 42 -39.28 -65.07 -27.69
C PHE A 42 -39.43 -66.01 -28.88
N ARG A 43 -39.72 -67.28 -28.61
CA ARG A 43 -39.88 -68.32 -29.63
C ARG A 43 -41.33 -68.77 -29.73
N VAL A 44 -41.79 -68.99 -30.96
CA VAL A 44 -43.13 -69.48 -31.27
C VAL A 44 -43.04 -70.59 -32.31
N ARG A 45 -43.84 -71.65 -32.13
CA ARG A 45 -43.99 -72.76 -33.09
C ARG A 45 -45.44 -73.22 -33.17
N ALA A 46 -45.82 -73.88 -34.26
CA ALA A 46 -47.12 -74.55 -34.35
C ALA A 46 -47.06 -75.89 -33.62
N ALA A 47 -48.05 -76.23 -32.79
CA ALA A 47 -48.11 -77.52 -32.09
C ALA A 47 -48.14 -78.72 -33.07
N SER A 48 -48.63 -78.49 -34.30
CA SER A 48 -48.64 -79.48 -35.38
C SER A 48 -47.30 -79.67 -36.08
N ASN A 49 -46.36 -78.74 -35.95
CA ASN A 49 -45.04 -78.81 -36.55
C ASN A 49 -43.97 -78.26 -35.58
N PRO A 50 -43.45 -79.10 -34.67
CA PRO A 50 -42.47 -78.68 -33.67
C PRO A 50 -41.12 -78.21 -34.27
N ALA A 51 -40.83 -78.53 -35.53
CA ALA A 51 -39.57 -78.17 -36.20
C ALA A 51 -39.56 -76.73 -36.75
N ALA A 52 -40.75 -76.12 -36.98
CA ALA A 52 -40.86 -74.78 -37.55
C ALA A 52 -40.93 -73.72 -36.44
N ILE A 53 -39.78 -73.38 -35.86
CA ILE A 53 -39.65 -72.36 -34.81
C ILE A 53 -39.36 -70.98 -35.45
N LYS A 54 -40.10 -69.95 -35.03
CA LYS A 54 -39.77 -68.55 -35.28
C LYS A 54 -39.37 -67.88 -33.98
N ALA A 55 -38.38 -67.00 -34.03
CA ALA A 55 -37.85 -66.31 -32.85
C ALA A 55 -37.81 -64.80 -33.07
N VAL A 56 -38.09 -64.04 -32.02
CA VAL A 56 -38.01 -62.57 -31.96
C VAL A 56 -37.20 -62.19 -30.73
N ARG A 57 -36.24 -61.28 -30.89
CA ARG A 57 -35.42 -60.78 -29.78
C ARG A 57 -36.18 -59.70 -29.01
N VAL A 58 -36.28 -59.85 -27.69
CA VAL A 58 -36.94 -58.93 -26.76
C VAL A 58 -35.91 -58.44 -25.76
N VAL A 59 -35.50 -57.19 -25.87
CA VAL A 59 -34.51 -56.57 -24.97
C VAL A 59 -35.23 -55.71 -23.95
N VAL A 60 -35.10 -56.06 -22.67
CA VAL A 60 -35.59 -55.25 -21.55
C VAL A 60 -34.41 -54.45 -21.02
N ALA A 61 -34.30 -53.18 -21.41
CA ALA A 61 -33.21 -52.31 -20.97
C ALA A 61 -33.51 -51.65 -19.61
N GLY A 62 -32.56 -51.69 -18.68
CA GLY A 62 -32.65 -50.97 -17.40
C GLY A 62 -32.45 -49.46 -17.57
N ASN A 63 -32.89 -48.67 -16.58
CA ASN A 63 -32.80 -47.19 -16.60
C ASN A 63 -31.37 -46.66 -16.36
N THR A 64 -30.41 -47.14 -17.14
CA THR A 64 -29.01 -46.69 -17.21
C THR A 64 -28.77 -45.32 -17.84
N PRO A 65 -29.63 -44.73 -18.71
CA PRO A 65 -29.27 -43.47 -19.37
C PRO A 65 -29.30 -42.29 -18.39
N PHE A 66 -30.24 -42.25 -17.44
CA PHE A 66 -30.39 -41.11 -16.54
C PHE A 66 -29.21 -40.94 -15.56
N ILE A 67 -28.69 -42.05 -15.01
CA ILE A 67 -27.53 -42.02 -14.09
C ILE A 67 -26.29 -41.51 -14.82
N ARG A 68 -26.08 -41.92 -16.09
CA ARG A 68 -24.97 -41.43 -16.91
C ARG A 68 -25.05 -39.93 -17.12
N TRP A 69 -26.24 -39.40 -17.42
CA TRP A 69 -26.45 -37.96 -17.56
C TRP A 69 -26.22 -37.19 -16.26
N ILE A 70 -26.60 -37.74 -15.10
CA ILE A 70 -26.32 -37.12 -13.78
C ILE A 70 -24.81 -37.01 -13.53
N VAL A 71 -24.05 -38.08 -13.79
CA VAL A 71 -22.59 -38.07 -13.58
C VAL A 71 -21.92 -37.08 -14.53
N VAL A 72 -22.36 -37.00 -15.79
CA VAL A 72 -21.84 -35.99 -16.73
C VAL A 72 -22.14 -34.58 -16.24
N LEU A 73 -23.35 -34.32 -15.76
CA LEU A 73 -23.74 -33.00 -15.27
C LEU A 73 -22.97 -32.60 -14.00
N SER A 74 -22.71 -33.53 -13.07
CA SER A 74 -21.93 -33.24 -11.87
C SER A 74 -20.48 -32.88 -12.18
N VAL A 75 -19.85 -33.58 -13.13
CA VAL A 75 -18.49 -33.27 -13.61
C VAL A 75 -18.44 -31.87 -14.23
N VAL A 76 -19.42 -31.52 -15.06
CA VAL A 76 -19.49 -30.19 -15.69
C VAL A 76 -19.62 -29.08 -14.63
N VAL A 77 -20.46 -29.28 -13.61
CA VAL A 77 -20.61 -28.32 -12.50
C VAL A 77 -19.30 -28.16 -11.73
N CYS A 78 -18.60 -29.27 -11.43
CA CYS A 78 -17.28 -29.21 -10.78
C CYS A 78 -16.26 -28.43 -11.61
N CYS A 79 -16.21 -28.64 -12.93
CA CYS A 79 -15.33 -27.88 -13.82
C CYS A 79 -15.64 -26.37 -13.81
N ILE A 80 -16.93 -25.99 -13.82
CA ILE A 80 -17.35 -24.59 -13.75
C ILE A 80 -16.94 -23.95 -12.42
N LEU A 81 -17.15 -24.66 -11.31
CA LEU A 81 -16.73 -24.19 -9.99
C LEU A 81 -15.22 -24.00 -9.92
N ILE A 82 -14.43 -24.98 -10.39
CA ILE A 82 -12.96 -24.88 -10.41
C ILE A 82 -12.50 -23.67 -11.24
N TYR A 83 -13.10 -23.48 -12.43
CA TYR A 83 -12.81 -22.31 -13.26
C TYR A 83 -13.10 -21.00 -12.52
N PHE A 84 -14.26 -20.89 -11.87
CA PHE A 84 -14.64 -19.71 -11.11
C PHE A 84 -13.72 -19.44 -9.91
N TYR A 85 -13.39 -20.49 -9.14
CA TYR A 85 -12.46 -20.40 -8.01
C TYR A 85 -11.05 -19.99 -8.46
N SER A 86 -10.58 -20.51 -9.59
CA SER A 86 -9.26 -20.14 -10.14
C SER A 86 -9.17 -18.66 -10.51
N GLY A 87 -10.26 -18.09 -11.07
CA GLY A 87 -10.33 -16.66 -11.41
C GLY A 87 -10.36 -15.73 -10.20
N LEU A 88 -11.03 -16.13 -9.11
CA LEU A 88 -11.07 -15.38 -7.85
C LEU A 88 -9.69 -15.35 -7.15
N LEU A 89 -9.01 -16.50 -7.11
CA LEU A 89 -7.67 -16.60 -6.52
C LEU A 89 -6.64 -15.74 -7.26
N GLY A 90 -6.73 -15.65 -8.60
CA GLY A 90 -5.88 -14.78 -9.40
C GLY A 90 -6.05 -13.29 -9.05
N LYS A 91 -7.30 -12.82 -8.94
CA LYS A 91 -7.61 -11.42 -8.56
C LYS A 91 -7.16 -11.09 -7.13
N TYR A 92 -7.27 -12.04 -6.21
CA TYR A 92 -6.80 -11.84 -4.84
C TYR A 92 -5.27 -11.70 -4.76
N ARG A 93 -4.52 -12.50 -5.55
CA ARG A 93 -3.06 -12.41 -5.62
C ARG A 93 -2.59 -11.06 -6.15
N THR A 94 -3.14 -10.59 -7.26
CA THR A 94 -2.75 -9.29 -7.85
C THR A 94 -3.09 -8.12 -6.94
N MET A 95 -4.24 -8.16 -6.25
CA MET A 95 -4.59 -7.13 -5.27
C MET A 95 -3.65 -7.14 -4.05
N LYS A 96 -3.27 -8.32 -3.55
CA LYS A 96 -2.30 -8.45 -2.45
C LYS A 96 -0.91 -7.92 -2.85
N GLU A 97 -0.46 -8.20 -4.07
CA GLU A 97 0.82 -7.72 -4.59
C GLU A 97 0.82 -6.19 -4.78
N TYR A 98 -0.29 -5.63 -5.30
CA TYR A 98 -0.47 -4.18 -5.39
C TYR A 98 -0.42 -3.49 -4.01
N ILE A 99 -1.12 -4.04 -3.02
CA ILE A 99 -1.12 -3.50 -1.65
C ILE A 99 0.28 -3.59 -1.05
N ASN A 100 0.96 -4.73 -1.20
CA ASN A 100 2.31 -4.90 -0.65
C ASN A 100 3.32 -3.93 -1.27
N LYS A 101 3.33 -3.81 -2.60
CA LYS A 101 4.18 -2.86 -3.34
C LYS A 101 3.89 -1.41 -2.95
N LYS A 102 2.62 -1.06 -2.73
CA LYS A 102 2.22 0.28 -2.26
C LYS A 102 2.70 0.53 -0.83
N THR A 103 2.63 -0.47 0.04
CA THR A 103 3.12 -0.38 1.42
C THR A 103 4.63 -0.20 1.44
N GLU A 104 5.39 -1.04 0.73
CA GLU A 104 6.85 -0.96 0.61
C GLU A 104 7.30 0.43 0.09
N SER A 105 6.69 0.91 -0.99
CA SER A 105 6.97 2.25 -1.53
C SER A 105 6.64 3.37 -0.53
N SER A 106 5.57 3.23 0.26
CA SER A 106 5.21 4.21 1.29
C SER A 106 6.16 4.22 2.48
N GLU A 107 6.75 3.07 2.82
CA GLU A 107 7.73 2.95 3.89
C GLU A 107 9.10 3.46 3.47
N GLU A 108 9.51 3.19 2.23
CA GLU A 108 10.75 3.69 1.64
C GLU A 108 10.74 5.22 1.57
N ASN A 109 9.67 5.83 1.05
CA ASN A 109 9.50 7.29 1.05
C ASN A 109 9.54 7.91 2.46
N ARG A 110 8.98 7.23 3.48
CA ARG A 110 9.05 7.69 4.87
C ARG A 110 10.46 7.63 5.42
N LYS A 111 11.20 6.55 5.15
CA LYS A 111 12.60 6.39 5.54
C LYS A 111 13.49 7.45 4.88
N GLU A 112 13.33 7.69 3.58
CA GLU A 112 14.06 8.73 2.86
C GLU A 112 13.77 10.13 3.40
N LYS A 113 12.50 10.47 3.64
CA LYS A 113 12.13 11.77 4.21
C LYS A 113 12.74 11.97 5.60
N TYR A 114 12.72 10.93 6.45
CA TYR A 114 13.33 10.97 7.77
C TYR A 114 14.86 11.13 7.70
N GLN A 115 15.52 10.38 6.83
CA GLN A 115 16.97 10.49 6.63
C GLN A 115 17.37 11.87 6.10
N LYS A 116 16.62 12.41 5.13
CA LYS A 116 16.84 13.74 4.58
C LYS A 116 16.70 14.82 5.66
N SER A 117 15.64 14.75 6.47
CA SER A 117 15.45 15.68 7.60
C SER A 117 16.57 15.59 8.63
N ARG A 118 17.03 14.39 8.99
CA ARG A 118 18.15 14.19 9.93
C ARG A 118 19.47 14.71 9.36
N MET A 119 19.70 14.53 8.06
CA MET A 119 20.87 15.05 7.37
C MET A 119 20.84 16.59 7.29
N GLU A 120 19.67 17.17 7.05
CA GLU A 120 19.44 18.61 7.06
C GLU A 120 19.70 19.22 8.45
N GLU A 121 19.24 18.56 9.52
CA GLU A 121 19.51 18.96 10.90
C GLU A 121 21.01 18.90 11.25
N LYS A 122 21.70 17.81 10.88
CA LYS A 122 23.16 17.70 11.09
C LYS A 122 23.94 18.80 10.36
N THR A 123 23.51 19.12 9.14
CA THR A 123 24.13 20.18 8.34
C THR A 123 23.88 21.56 8.97
N ALA A 124 22.66 21.81 9.43
CA ALA A 124 22.32 23.05 10.16
C ALA A 124 23.18 23.22 11.42
N MET A 125 23.34 22.17 12.23
CA MET A 125 24.20 22.22 13.42
C MET A 125 25.67 22.55 13.09
N LEU A 126 26.22 22.01 11.99
CA LEU A 126 27.56 22.34 11.52
C LEU A 126 27.69 23.82 11.13
N ILE A 127 26.67 24.35 10.42
CA ILE A 127 26.62 25.77 10.05
C ILE A 127 26.55 26.64 11.30
N ILE A 128 25.70 26.31 12.28
CA ILE A 128 25.59 27.04 13.55
C ILE A 128 26.92 27.06 14.31
N GLY A 129 27.60 25.91 14.39
CA GLY A 129 28.89 25.82 15.07
C GLY A 129 29.93 26.76 14.46
N LYS A 130 30.08 26.73 13.13
CA LYS A 130 31.00 27.64 12.41
C LYS A 130 30.57 29.10 12.50
N LEU A 131 29.27 29.37 12.45
CA LEU A 131 28.71 30.71 12.55
C LEU A 131 29.08 31.33 13.90
N ASN A 132 28.88 30.58 15.00
CA ASN A 132 29.28 31.02 16.34
C ASN A 132 30.80 31.23 16.43
N GLU A 133 31.60 30.34 15.83
CA GLU A 133 33.05 30.48 15.79
C GLU A 133 33.50 31.78 15.09
N CYS A 134 32.90 32.12 13.95
CA CYS A 134 33.17 33.37 13.24
C CYS A 134 32.82 34.62 14.08
N MET A 135 31.77 34.53 14.89
CA MET A 135 31.39 35.64 15.77
C MET A 135 32.29 35.73 16.99
N GLU A 136 32.59 34.61 17.66
CA GLU A 136 33.32 34.61 18.93
C GLU A 136 34.82 34.80 18.75
N LYS A 137 35.43 34.15 17.75
CA LYS A 137 36.88 34.21 17.51
C LYS A 137 37.25 35.37 16.60
N ASP A 138 36.65 35.43 15.41
CA ASP A 138 37.03 36.41 14.39
C ASP A 138 36.37 37.77 14.61
N ARG A 139 35.38 37.85 15.51
CA ARG A 139 34.65 39.07 15.86
C ARG A 139 34.13 39.83 14.65
N LEU A 140 33.64 39.10 13.64
CA LEU A 140 33.18 39.69 12.37
C LEU A 140 32.12 40.78 12.57
N TYR A 141 31.34 40.70 13.65
CA TYR A 141 30.32 41.70 14.01
C TYR A 141 30.90 43.11 14.22
N LEU A 142 32.20 43.28 14.46
CA LEU A 142 32.84 44.60 14.57
C LEU A 142 32.93 45.33 13.23
N ASN A 143 32.82 44.62 12.10
CA ASN A 143 32.78 45.25 10.78
C ASN A 143 31.39 45.87 10.55
N PRO A 144 31.27 47.20 10.36
CA PRO A 144 29.99 47.85 10.12
C PRO A 144 29.32 47.43 8.81
N ASP A 145 30.11 47.05 7.80
CA ASP A 145 29.65 46.66 6.47
C ASP A 145 29.39 45.14 6.34
N LEU A 146 29.42 44.40 7.45
CA LEU A 146 29.21 42.95 7.45
C LEU A 146 27.85 42.57 6.85
N LYS A 147 27.87 41.82 5.76
CA LYS A 147 26.66 41.28 5.10
C LYS A 147 26.59 39.76 5.25
N LEU A 148 25.37 39.23 5.08
CA LEU A 148 25.11 37.79 5.12
C LEU A 148 26.03 36.99 4.19
N GLN A 149 26.30 37.53 2.99
CA GLN A 149 27.20 36.94 2.00
C GLN A 149 28.64 36.80 2.48
N ASP A 150 29.11 37.70 3.34
CA ASP A 150 30.49 37.68 3.84
C ASP A 150 30.64 36.54 4.85
N VAL A 151 29.65 36.39 5.74
CA VAL A 151 29.60 35.29 6.70
C VAL A 151 29.41 33.94 6.00
N ALA A 152 28.56 33.87 4.98
CA ALA A 152 28.34 32.65 4.19
C ALA A 152 29.65 32.13 3.56
N LYS A 153 30.49 33.03 3.04
CA LYS A 153 31.82 32.69 2.51
C LYS A 153 32.75 32.10 3.58
N VAL A 154 32.79 32.69 4.78
CA VAL A 154 33.66 32.21 5.88
C VAL A 154 33.18 30.84 6.40
N VAL A 155 31.86 30.69 6.59
CA VAL A 155 31.23 29.44 7.03
C VAL A 155 31.31 28.34 5.95
N LYS A 156 31.57 28.73 4.70
CA LYS A 156 31.59 27.89 3.48
C LYS A 156 30.22 27.26 3.19
N CYS A 157 29.18 28.09 3.18
CA CYS A 157 27.81 27.74 2.79
C CYS A 157 27.24 28.80 1.85
N ASN A 158 26.08 28.56 1.26
CA ASN A 158 25.40 29.58 0.48
C ASN A 158 24.55 30.50 1.38
N THR A 159 24.19 31.69 0.86
CA THR A 159 23.42 32.68 1.61
C THR A 159 22.02 32.20 1.99
N GLY A 160 21.41 31.38 1.14
CA GLY A 160 20.10 30.77 1.39
C GLY A 160 20.15 29.79 2.57
N GLU A 161 21.12 28.88 2.59
CA GLU A 161 21.38 27.95 3.69
C GLU A 161 21.60 28.70 5.00
N LEU A 162 22.44 29.74 4.99
CA LEU A 162 22.71 30.50 6.20
C LEU A 162 21.45 31.23 6.72
N SER A 163 20.67 31.82 5.82
CA SER A 163 19.40 32.46 6.19
C SER A 163 18.37 31.43 6.69
N GLN A 164 18.32 30.25 6.07
CA GLN A 164 17.43 29.15 6.47
C GLN A 164 17.79 28.68 7.88
N VAL A 165 19.09 28.48 8.16
CA VAL A 165 19.59 28.07 9.48
C VAL A 165 19.22 29.10 10.55
N LEU A 166 19.51 30.38 10.30
CA LEU A 166 19.19 31.47 11.21
C LEU A 166 17.68 31.56 11.53
N ASN A 167 16.83 31.50 10.50
CA ASN A 167 15.39 31.65 10.68
C ASN A 167 14.72 30.39 11.25
N MET A 168 15.04 29.20 10.74
CA MET A 168 14.34 27.96 11.13
C MET A 168 14.89 27.35 12.42
N PHE A 169 16.21 27.39 12.63
CA PHE A 169 16.84 26.70 13.76
C PHE A 169 17.18 27.65 14.91
N MET A 170 17.43 28.93 14.63
CA MET A 170 17.76 29.93 15.66
C MET A 170 16.65 30.97 15.88
N ASN A 171 15.59 30.95 15.06
CA ASN A 171 14.47 31.88 15.11
C ASN A 171 14.89 33.36 15.20
N ILE A 172 15.91 33.75 14.42
CA ILE A 172 16.47 35.09 14.43
C ILE A 172 16.92 35.50 13.02
N GLY A 173 16.66 36.75 12.64
CA GLY A 173 17.17 37.30 11.38
C GLY A 173 18.67 37.63 11.47
N PHE A 174 19.37 37.64 10.35
CA PHE A 174 20.81 37.93 10.29
C PHE A 174 21.21 39.25 10.98
N THR A 175 20.50 40.33 10.68
CA THR A 175 20.79 41.65 11.27
C THR A 175 20.65 41.63 12.79
N ASP A 176 19.62 40.98 13.31
CA ASP A 176 19.41 40.83 14.75
C ASP A 176 20.47 39.94 15.38
N TYR A 177 20.86 38.86 14.70
CA TYR A 177 21.92 37.97 15.15
C TYR A 177 23.24 38.73 15.33
N VAL A 178 23.67 39.48 14.31
CA VAL A 178 24.88 40.31 14.38
C VAL A 178 24.75 41.39 15.45
N ASN A 179 23.63 42.12 15.48
CA ASN A 179 23.43 43.21 16.42
C ASN A 179 23.42 42.72 17.88
N LYS A 180 22.97 41.49 18.16
CA LYS A 180 23.07 40.90 19.50
C LYS A 180 24.53 40.87 19.97
N TYR A 181 25.45 40.37 19.14
CA TYR A 181 26.89 40.37 19.47
C TYR A 181 27.45 41.79 19.62
N ARG A 182 27.05 42.73 18.76
CA ARG A 182 27.49 44.14 18.87
C ARG A 182 27.03 44.79 20.18
N ILE A 183 25.80 44.52 20.62
CA ILE A 183 25.27 45.02 21.89
C ILE A 183 26.00 44.38 23.08
N ASP A 184 26.23 43.08 23.03
CA ASP A 184 26.95 42.39 24.12
C ASP A 184 28.42 42.86 24.22
N GLU A 185 29.08 43.14 23.08
CA GLU A 185 30.41 43.77 23.06
C GLU A 185 30.38 45.20 23.61
N PHE A 186 29.38 46.01 23.23
CA PHE A 186 29.22 47.35 23.77
C PHE A 186 29.09 47.35 25.29
N ILE A 187 28.29 46.43 25.85
CA ILE A 187 28.12 46.29 27.30
C ILE A 187 29.44 45.92 27.98
N LYS A 188 30.26 45.05 27.37
CA LYS A 188 31.59 44.73 27.91
C LYS A 188 32.48 45.97 27.94
N ARG A 189 32.47 46.77 26.86
CA ARG A 189 33.33 47.96 26.75
C ARG A 189 32.90 49.09 27.68
N ILE A 190 31.60 49.32 27.84
CA ILE A 190 31.11 50.40 28.70
C ILE A 190 31.32 50.11 30.19
N GLN A 191 31.48 48.84 30.58
CA GLN A 191 31.83 48.43 31.94
C GLN A 191 33.35 48.48 32.21
N ASP A 192 34.18 48.64 31.18
CA ASP A 192 35.62 48.78 31.32
C ASP A 192 35.97 50.16 31.92
N LYS A 193 37.00 50.22 32.77
CA LYS A 193 37.49 51.47 33.38
C LYS A 193 37.93 52.52 32.35
N SER A 194 38.28 52.08 31.15
CA SER A 194 38.67 52.94 30.02
C SER A 194 37.50 53.61 29.30
N ALA A 195 36.24 53.21 29.59
CA ALA A 195 35.04 53.75 28.95
C ALA A 195 34.87 55.27 29.15
N SER A 196 35.39 55.83 30.24
CA SER A 196 35.30 57.26 30.57
C SER A 196 35.98 58.20 29.57
N ARG A 197 36.78 57.66 28.64
CA ARG A 197 37.48 58.40 27.58
C ARG A 197 36.75 58.41 26.25
N TYR A 198 35.55 57.84 26.21
CA TYR A 198 34.83 57.64 24.98
C TYR A 198 33.39 58.10 25.14
N THR A 199 32.89 58.76 24.09
CA THR A 199 31.48 59.08 24.00
C THR A 199 30.66 57.82 23.69
N LEU A 200 29.39 57.82 24.07
CA LEU A 200 28.42 56.76 23.76
C LEU A 200 28.43 56.38 22.27
N VAL A 201 28.50 57.38 21.39
CA VAL A 201 28.49 57.19 19.93
C VAL A 201 29.78 56.49 19.49
N SER A 202 30.94 56.97 19.95
CA SER A 202 32.22 56.36 19.58
C SER A 202 32.34 54.90 20.03
N LEU A 203 31.85 54.56 21.24
CA LEU A 203 31.81 53.16 21.70
C LEU A 203 30.90 52.30 20.81
N SER A 204 29.75 52.85 20.38
CA SER A 204 28.84 52.12 19.49
C SER A 204 29.46 51.87 18.10
N GLU A 205 30.19 52.84 17.55
CA GLU A 205 30.88 52.73 16.27
C GLU A 205 31.99 51.68 16.33
N GLN A 206 32.78 51.67 17.41
CA GLN A 206 33.81 50.65 17.62
C GLN A 206 33.24 49.24 17.80
N CYS A 207 31.96 49.10 18.15
CA CYS A 207 31.26 47.82 18.22
C CYS A 207 30.63 47.42 16.86
N GLY A 208 30.88 48.18 15.80
CA GLY A 208 30.41 47.88 14.44
C GLY A 208 29.05 48.47 14.08
N PHE A 209 28.49 49.40 14.86
CA PHE A 209 27.28 50.10 14.44
C PHE A 209 27.61 51.22 13.44
N SER A 210 26.95 51.22 12.29
CA SER A 210 27.11 52.26 11.26
C SER A 210 26.29 53.54 11.52
N SER A 211 25.38 53.52 12.51
CA SER A 211 24.60 54.70 12.88
C SER A 211 24.07 54.64 14.30
N ARG A 212 23.95 55.82 14.92
CA ARG A 212 23.32 55.99 16.24
C ARG A 212 21.89 55.44 16.30
N THR A 213 21.08 55.67 15.26
CA THR A 213 19.69 55.21 15.22
C THR A 213 19.60 53.68 15.25
N SER A 214 20.47 52.99 14.49
CA SER A 214 20.53 51.52 14.48
C SER A 214 20.96 50.96 15.83
N PHE A 215 21.98 51.58 16.46
CA PHE A 215 22.43 51.23 17.79
C PHE A 215 21.32 51.37 18.84
N PHE A 216 20.69 52.54 18.95
CA PHE A 216 19.64 52.79 19.94
C PHE A 216 18.46 51.84 19.79
N ARG A 217 18.01 51.58 18.55
CA ARG A 217 16.94 50.63 18.28
C ARG A 217 17.31 49.21 18.70
N SER A 218 18.50 48.75 18.34
CA SER A 218 18.97 47.41 18.68
C SER A 218 19.17 47.25 20.19
N PHE A 219 19.77 48.23 20.85
CA PHE A 219 19.98 48.22 22.30
C PHE A 219 18.64 48.13 23.03
N LYS A 220 17.67 48.98 22.68
CA LYS A 220 16.34 48.95 23.27
C LYS A 220 15.62 47.63 23.00
N LYS A 221 15.76 47.06 21.81
CA LYS A 221 15.19 45.76 21.46
C LYS A 221 15.74 44.63 22.33
N PHE A 222 17.05 44.59 22.55
CA PHE A 222 17.70 43.47 23.27
C PHE A 222 17.77 43.64 24.78
N LYS A 223 17.76 44.87 25.29
CA LYS A 223 17.89 45.17 26.74
C LYS A 223 16.65 45.82 27.35
N GLY A 224 15.64 46.15 26.55
CA GLY A 224 14.36 46.73 27.01
C GLY A 224 14.39 48.23 27.34
N MET A 225 15.58 48.82 27.43
CA MET A 225 15.82 50.23 27.80
C MET A 225 16.77 50.91 26.82
N SER A 226 16.86 52.24 26.86
CA SER A 226 17.84 52.98 26.07
C SER A 226 19.26 52.85 26.66
N PRO A 227 20.32 53.04 25.84
CA PRO A 227 21.69 53.03 26.35
C PRO A 227 21.94 54.04 27.48
N ALA A 228 21.32 55.22 27.41
CA ALA A 228 21.48 56.26 28.43
C ALA A 228 20.83 55.87 29.76
N GLU A 229 19.64 55.25 29.72
CA GLU A 229 19.00 54.68 30.92
C GLU A 229 19.87 53.59 31.54
N TYR A 230 20.42 52.69 30.72
CA TYR A 230 21.31 51.63 31.17
C TYR A 230 22.55 52.16 31.90
N ILE A 231 23.21 53.17 31.32
CA ILE A 231 24.40 53.83 31.92
C ILE A 231 24.05 54.46 33.26
N LYS A 232 22.93 55.17 33.34
CA LYS A 232 22.46 55.83 34.57
C LYS A 232 22.13 54.81 35.65
N GLU A 233 21.42 53.74 35.31
CA GLU A 233 21.03 52.67 36.24
C GLU A 233 22.25 51.93 36.81
N HIS A 234 23.28 51.72 36.00
CA HIS A 234 24.50 51.01 36.40
C HIS A 234 25.59 51.94 36.96
N GLY A 235 25.33 53.24 37.08
CA GLY A 235 26.28 54.22 37.62
C GLY A 235 27.58 54.35 36.81
N ILE A 236 27.50 54.17 35.48
CA ILE A 236 28.67 54.21 34.59
C ILE A 236 28.95 55.66 34.16
N PHE A 237 30.23 56.03 34.09
CA PHE A 237 30.68 57.36 33.65
C PHE A 237 31.34 57.27 32.27
N ILE A 238 30.83 58.06 31.32
CA ILE A 238 31.35 58.22 29.95
C ILE A 238 31.51 59.72 29.62
N GLU A 239 32.30 60.06 28.60
CA GLU A 239 32.51 61.44 28.11
C GLU A 239 31.30 62.00 27.36
#